data_AF-A0A5D4K5M8-F1
#
_entry.id   AF-A0A5D4K5M8-F1
#
_cell.length_a   1.000
_cell.length_b   1.000
_cell.length_c   1.000
_cell.angle_alpha   90.00
_cell.angle_beta   90.00
_cell.angle_gamma   90.00
#
_symmetry.space_group_name_H-M   'P 1'
#
loop_
_entity.id
_entity.type
_entity.pdbx_description
1 polymer ?
#
loop_
_entity_poly.entity_id
_entity_poly.type
_entity_poly.pdbx_seq_one_letter_code
_entity_poly.pdbx_strand_id
1 'polypeptide(L)'
;MTFSIDAIAQLDHSKEFAILHQKFNKFNPLKVLRVDQYEIRHSNVLAWLLDPEENHYMGDFFVKKLLSRLLTKPENEDKSSSIHFLSYMYASFSDLEVFREVNTDKNRFIDLVIKVPSEKLVIMIENKFHAIESEGQLEEYITYVQSQFSQDGYTIIPVFLTLRSDLPSLDKYWVLDYNDILEIIETHIHLHKEAISDRIFDFLHDYIWILQEELVDDNDSVEIALEVYKANKAAIDLLYLNHYKDLLRQPRYRHESNQLNNLKLSEKEILHKIYKRNQQTIDFIFKMGSNVLREAFLSFAKMEKFPEEAYKAHVQVPNFILSEWQDFDQVLGEPEDGYWLGHGLITWFERTWDERLKINLEVGPIPYENRLKLLNNLENQGVNFRTSGKMEGKKYTKIYTATSDVGDWSDKQIVLKEMNRLYENPNLKSVFKKIAISLEKMGEEEEHVEEVIETATRQDVHTNCLQKPFLQFAEQHHIDVDRYAVQTNNASFLLPIFRELEEKYGPTRIKWWWHNSTFTYWFDRLKDDRLKLTLELGPLQPQQRLTVIEKLEKHGVAFQERSKQQSAKYTRLFSQSKVINDWEDTSEVYQEMERLFGDAKNQWLLECIELLR
;
A
#
# COMPACT_ATOMS: atom_id res chain seq x y z
N MET A 1 -29.61 -19.90 21.59
CA MET A 1 -30.01 -20.54 20.32
C MET A 1 -30.63 -19.55 19.32
N THR A 2 -31.14 -18.39 19.74
CA THR A 2 -31.71 -17.33 18.88
C THR A 2 -30.69 -16.58 18.00
N PHE A 3 -29.48 -16.32 18.52
CA PHE A 3 -28.49 -15.47 17.86
C PHE A 3 -27.95 -15.96 16.49
N SER A 4 -28.04 -17.25 16.16
CA SER A 4 -27.45 -17.80 14.92
C SER A 4 -28.41 -17.77 13.72
N ILE A 5 -29.71 -17.99 13.93
CA ILE A 5 -30.70 -17.97 12.85
C ILE A 5 -31.05 -16.53 12.46
N ASP A 6 -31.20 -15.65 13.46
CA ASP A 6 -31.49 -14.23 13.22
C ASP A 6 -30.36 -13.56 12.43
N ALA A 7 -29.10 -13.90 12.71
CA ALA A 7 -27.94 -13.38 11.99
C ALA A 7 -27.87 -13.88 10.53
N ILE A 8 -28.25 -15.14 10.26
CA ILE A 8 -28.30 -15.68 8.90
C ILE A 8 -29.48 -15.08 8.11
N ALA A 9 -30.62 -14.85 8.76
CA ALA A 9 -31.75 -14.17 8.15
C ALA A 9 -31.42 -12.70 7.82
N GLN A 10 -30.68 -12.01 8.70
CA GLN A 10 -30.18 -10.66 8.44
C GLN A 10 -29.21 -10.61 7.25
N LEU A 11 -28.34 -11.62 7.10
CA LEU A 11 -27.44 -11.73 5.96
C LEU A 11 -28.20 -11.84 4.63
N ASP A 12 -29.27 -12.65 4.56
CA ASP A 12 -30.09 -12.83 3.34
C ASP A 12 -30.85 -11.54 2.94
N HIS A 13 -31.07 -10.63 3.91
CA HIS A 13 -31.69 -9.32 3.70
C HIS A 13 -30.70 -8.18 3.46
N SER A 14 -29.38 -8.43 3.55
CA SER A 14 -28.38 -7.41 3.24
C SER A 14 -28.37 -7.11 1.74
N LYS A 15 -28.54 -5.83 1.39
CA LYS A 15 -28.46 -5.36 0.01
C LYS A 15 -27.07 -5.60 -0.56
N GLU A 16 -26.06 -5.38 0.25
CA GLU A 16 -24.63 -5.54 -0.05
C GLU A 16 -24.32 -7.02 -0.34
N PHE A 17 -24.83 -7.94 0.48
CA PHE A 17 -24.73 -9.39 0.22
C PHE A 17 -25.42 -9.77 -1.09
N ALA A 18 -26.61 -9.22 -1.37
CA ALA A 18 -27.34 -9.49 -2.61
C ALA A 18 -26.60 -8.98 -3.86
N ILE A 19 -25.94 -7.82 -3.79
CA ILE A 19 -25.11 -7.26 -4.88
C ILE A 19 -23.96 -8.21 -5.19
N LEU A 20 -23.20 -8.63 -4.17
CA LEU A 20 -22.11 -9.61 -4.35
C LEU A 20 -22.63 -10.94 -4.86
N HIS A 21 -23.76 -11.41 -4.32
CA HIS A 21 -24.38 -12.67 -4.73
C HIS A 21 -24.79 -12.65 -6.21
N GLN A 22 -25.39 -11.57 -6.68
CA GLN A 22 -25.73 -11.38 -8.08
C GLN A 22 -24.49 -11.36 -8.98
N LYS A 23 -23.41 -10.70 -8.54
CA LYS A 23 -22.14 -10.64 -9.29
C LYS A 23 -21.54 -12.03 -9.50
N PHE A 24 -21.44 -12.85 -8.46
CA PHE A 24 -20.83 -14.18 -8.56
C PHE A 24 -21.73 -15.22 -9.26
N ASN A 25 -23.06 -15.13 -9.10
CA ASN A 25 -24.01 -16.11 -9.64
C ASN A 25 -24.60 -15.75 -11.00
N LYS A 26 -24.10 -14.72 -11.66
CA LYS A 26 -24.46 -14.48 -13.06
C LYS A 26 -24.02 -15.70 -13.88
N PHE A 27 -24.75 -16.02 -14.95
CA PHE A 27 -24.40 -17.13 -15.84
C PHE A 27 -23.20 -16.78 -16.73
N ASN A 28 -22.19 -17.66 -16.78
CA ASN A 28 -21.03 -17.58 -17.67
C ASN A 28 -20.74 -18.98 -18.28
N PRO A 29 -20.79 -19.16 -19.61
CA PRO A 29 -20.47 -20.42 -20.28
C PRO A 29 -19.08 -20.98 -19.95
N LEU A 30 -18.08 -20.12 -19.76
CA LEU A 30 -16.70 -20.52 -19.47
C LEU A 30 -16.56 -21.09 -18.05
N LYS A 31 -17.36 -20.62 -17.09
CA LYS A 31 -17.48 -21.25 -15.76
C LYS A 31 -18.08 -22.64 -15.85
N VAL A 32 -19.05 -22.87 -16.73
CA VAL A 32 -19.61 -24.21 -16.96
C VAL A 32 -18.53 -25.14 -17.49
N LEU A 33 -17.66 -24.63 -18.36
CA LEU A 33 -16.48 -25.33 -18.84
C LEU A 33 -15.34 -25.35 -17.82
N ARG A 34 -15.48 -24.77 -16.63
CA ARG A 34 -14.47 -24.64 -15.57
C ARG A 34 -13.15 -24.02 -16.04
N VAL A 35 -13.20 -22.99 -16.89
CA VAL A 35 -11.99 -22.27 -17.33
C VAL A 35 -11.24 -21.71 -16.13
N ASP A 36 -11.97 -21.19 -15.15
CA ASP A 36 -11.51 -20.68 -13.84
C ASP A 36 -10.69 -21.68 -13.01
N GLN A 37 -10.63 -22.97 -13.35
CA GLN A 37 -9.98 -23.99 -12.53
C GLN A 37 -8.75 -24.65 -13.18
N TYR A 38 -8.51 -24.43 -14.47
CA TYR A 38 -7.52 -25.20 -15.22
C TYR A 38 -6.67 -24.32 -16.14
N GLU A 39 -5.37 -24.21 -15.84
CA GLU A 39 -4.37 -23.42 -16.57
C GLU A 39 -4.37 -23.71 -18.08
N ILE A 40 -4.45 -24.98 -18.46
CA ILE A 40 -4.51 -25.41 -19.87
C ILE A 40 -5.64 -24.73 -20.67
N ARG A 41 -6.76 -24.37 -20.02
CA ARG A 41 -7.88 -23.69 -20.67
C ARG A 41 -7.59 -22.23 -20.94
N HIS A 42 -6.86 -21.58 -20.04
CA HIS A 42 -6.33 -20.25 -20.31
C HIS A 42 -5.30 -20.29 -21.44
N SER A 43 -4.41 -21.28 -21.46
CA SER A 43 -3.46 -21.47 -22.56
C SER A 43 -4.17 -21.68 -23.91
N ASN A 44 -5.34 -22.34 -23.94
CA ASN A 44 -6.15 -22.46 -25.16
C ASN A 44 -6.72 -21.11 -25.62
N VAL A 45 -7.23 -20.29 -24.69
CA VAL A 45 -7.74 -18.95 -25.03
C VAL A 45 -6.60 -18.05 -25.50
N LEU A 46 -5.45 -18.09 -24.83
CA LEU A 46 -4.26 -17.34 -25.23
C LEU A 46 -3.75 -17.76 -26.60
N ALA A 47 -3.67 -19.06 -26.87
CA ALA A 47 -3.25 -19.56 -28.18
C ALA A 47 -4.18 -19.04 -29.30
N TRP A 48 -5.50 -19.07 -29.06
CA TRP A 48 -6.48 -18.51 -29.98
C TRP A 48 -6.29 -17.00 -30.17
N LEU A 49 -6.08 -16.22 -29.10
CA LEU A 49 -5.87 -14.77 -29.19
C LEU A 49 -4.54 -14.39 -29.87
N LEU A 50 -3.52 -15.24 -29.77
CA LEU A 50 -2.17 -14.98 -30.28
C LEU A 50 -2.01 -15.25 -31.76
N ASP A 51 -2.85 -16.10 -32.35
CA ASP A 51 -2.76 -16.54 -33.75
C ASP A 51 -3.46 -15.54 -34.70
N PRO A 52 -2.74 -14.75 -35.51
CA PRO A 52 -3.36 -13.72 -36.35
C PRO A 52 -4.31 -14.26 -37.42
N GLU A 53 -4.24 -15.55 -37.75
CA GLU A 53 -5.09 -16.20 -38.75
C GLU A 53 -6.36 -16.83 -38.14
N GLU A 54 -6.50 -16.83 -36.81
CA GLU A 54 -7.68 -17.36 -36.12
C GLU A 54 -8.93 -16.49 -36.29
N ASN A 55 -10.08 -17.09 -35.98
CA ASN A 55 -11.39 -16.48 -36.22
C ASN A 55 -11.81 -15.38 -35.21
N HIS A 56 -10.89 -14.85 -34.40
CA HIS A 56 -11.13 -13.67 -33.55
C HIS A 56 -11.05 -12.35 -34.32
N TYR A 57 -10.50 -12.34 -35.54
CA TYR A 57 -10.37 -11.17 -36.43
C TYR A 57 -9.62 -9.97 -35.83
N MET A 58 -8.75 -10.20 -34.83
CA MET A 58 -7.88 -9.15 -34.28
C MET A 58 -6.59 -8.98 -35.11
N GLY A 59 -6.32 -9.89 -36.06
CA GLY A 59 -5.04 -9.94 -36.77
C GLY A 59 -3.87 -10.00 -35.79
N ASP A 60 -2.81 -9.26 -36.06
CA ASP A 60 -1.63 -9.20 -35.20
C ASP A 60 -1.74 -8.23 -34.01
N PHE A 61 -2.92 -7.67 -33.75
CA PHE A 61 -3.13 -6.69 -32.68
C PHE A 61 -2.72 -7.25 -31.31
N PHE A 62 -3.17 -8.45 -30.98
CA PHE A 62 -2.98 -9.02 -29.66
C PHE A 62 -1.50 -9.30 -29.36
N VAL A 63 -0.79 -9.96 -30.29
CA VAL A 63 0.66 -10.25 -30.13
C VAL A 63 1.49 -8.96 -30.08
N LYS A 64 1.17 -7.95 -30.91
CA LYS A 64 1.85 -6.64 -30.86
C LYS A 64 1.65 -5.95 -29.52
N LYS A 65 0.43 -5.97 -28.98
CA LYS A 65 0.14 -5.39 -27.67
C LYS A 65 0.80 -6.18 -26.54
N LEU A 66 0.86 -7.50 -26.63
CA LEU A 66 1.57 -8.33 -25.66
C LEU A 66 3.08 -8.00 -25.63
N LEU A 67 3.72 -7.93 -26.81
CA LEU A 67 5.13 -7.51 -26.92
C LEU A 67 5.36 -6.10 -26.38
N SER A 68 4.44 -5.16 -26.67
CA SER A 68 4.48 -3.81 -26.12
C SER A 68 4.40 -3.82 -24.59
N ARG A 69 3.58 -4.69 -23.99
CA ARG A 69 3.45 -4.79 -22.53
C ARG A 69 4.72 -5.31 -21.89
N LEU A 70 5.33 -6.34 -22.47
CA LEU A 70 6.60 -6.88 -22.00
C LEU A 70 7.66 -5.78 -21.89
N LEU A 71 7.72 -4.85 -22.84
CA LEU A 71 8.65 -3.73 -22.83
C LEU A 71 8.36 -2.67 -21.78
N THR A 72 7.09 -2.30 -21.64
CA THR A 72 6.68 -1.18 -20.77
C THR A 72 6.60 -1.57 -19.30
N LYS A 73 6.65 -2.87 -19.00
CA LYS A 73 6.48 -3.40 -17.64
C LYS A 73 7.72 -3.11 -16.77
N PRO A 74 7.57 -2.47 -15.59
CA PRO A 74 8.70 -2.10 -14.73
C PRO A 74 9.61 -3.28 -14.36
N GLU A 75 9.03 -4.47 -14.17
CA GLU A 75 9.72 -5.71 -13.83
C GLU A 75 10.70 -6.18 -14.93
N ASN A 76 10.48 -5.75 -16.19
CA ASN A 76 11.24 -6.18 -17.36
C ASN A 76 12.26 -5.17 -17.88
N GLU A 77 12.37 -4.01 -17.23
CA GLU A 77 13.17 -2.90 -17.74
C GLU A 77 14.63 -3.28 -18.04
N ASP A 78 15.27 -4.07 -17.17
CA ASP A 78 16.66 -4.51 -17.33
C ASP A 78 16.87 -5.38 -18.59
N LYS A 79 15.80 -5.98 -19.11
CA LYS A 79 15.80 -6.87 -20.28
C LYS A 79 15.58 -6.11 -21.60
N SER A 80 14.96 -4.93 -21.54
CA SER A 80 14.62 -4.10 -22.72
C SER A 80 15.85 -3.67 -23.53
N SER A 81 17.00 -3.47 -22.87
CA SER A 81 18.28 -3.11 -23.48
C SER A 81 18.87 -4.20 -24.39
N SER A 82 18.45 -5.45 -24.21
CA SER A 82 19.12 -6.62 -24.81
C SER A 82 18.52 -7.07 -26.15
N ILE A 83 17.34 -6.56 -26.50
CA ILE A 83 16.58 -6.99 -27.69
C ILE A 83 16.10 -5.75 -28.45
N HIS A 84 16.25 -5.73 -29.78
CA HIS A 84 15.75 -4.66 -30.65
C HIS A 84 14.21 -4.71 -30.80
N PHE A 85 13.46 -4.67 -29.70
CA PHE A 85 12.00 -4.77 -29.71
C PHE A 85 11.29 -3.74 -30.59
N LEU A 86 11.88 -2.57 -30.81
CA LEU A 86 11.36 -1.57 -31.74
C LEU A 86 11.18 -2.14 -33.15
N SER A 87 12.02 -3.08 -33.61
CA SER A 87 11.82 -3.73 -34.91
C SER A 87 10.56 -4.60 -34.91
N TYR A 88 10.33 -5.36 -33.84
CA TYR A 88 9.17 -6.25 -33.72
C TYR A 88 7.84 -5.49 -33.62
N MET A 89 7.83 -4.26 -33.06
CA MET A 89 6.61 -3.45 -32.97
C MET A 89 6.03 -3.08 -34.35
N TYR A 90 6.90 -2.93 -35.35
CA TYR A 90 6.52 -2.60 -36.74
C TYR A 90 6.58 -3.83 -37.67
N ALA A 91 6.95 -4.99 -37.15
CA ALA A 91 7.00 -6.24 -37.89
C ALA A 91 5.60 -6.73 -38.26
N SER A 92 5.55 -7.60 -39.28
CA SER A 92 4.38 -8.41 -39.57
C SER A 92 4.45 -9.70 -38.77
N PHE A 93 3.34 -10.13 -38.18
CA PHE A 93 3.22 -11.43 -37.53
C PHE A 93 2.34 -12.39 -38.32
N SER A 94 2.14 -12.14 -39.62
CA SER A 94 1.26 -12.95 -40.47
C SER A 94 1.65 -14.42 -40.60
N ASP A 95 2.92 -14.78 -40.40
CA ASP A 95 3.43 -16.17 -40.46
C ASP A 95 3.69 -16.76 -39.06
N LEU A 96 3.06 -16.18 -38.03
CA LEU A 96 3.19 -16.64 -36.66
C LEU A 96 2.54 -18.02 -36.47
N GLU A 97 3.30 -18.96 -35.89
CA GLU A 97 2.87 -20.32 -35.58
C GLU A 97 2.74 -20.48 -34.05
N VAL A 98 1.56 -20.89 -33.55
CA VAL A 98 1.34 -21.15 -32.12
C VAL A 98 1.32 -22.65 -31.83
N PHE A 99 2.24 -23.10 -30.98
CA PHE A 99 2.30 -24.47 -30.47
C PHE A 99 1.89 -24.51 -29.00
N ARG A 100 1.09 -25.50 -28.62
CA ARG A 100 0.63 -25.74 -27.25
C ARG A 100 1.23 -27.03 -26.71
N GLU A 101 1.44 -27.09 -25.39
CA GLU A 101 1.90 -28.29 -24.68
C GLU A 101 3.12 -28.93 -25.38
N VAL A 102 4.17 -28.14 -25.60
CA VAL A 102 5.38 -28.60 -26.30
C VAL A 102 6.20 -29.50 -25.37
N ASN A 103 6.35 -30.76 -25.75
CA ASN A 103 7.06 -31.76 -24.95
C ASN A 103 8.58 -31.58 -25.01
N THR A 104 9.23 -31.49 -23.85
CA THR A 104 10.69 -31.45 -23.71
C THR A 104 11.31 -32.85 -23.80
N ASP A 105 12.63 -32.92 -23.92
CA ASP A 105 13.41 -34.17 -23.87
C ASP A 105 13.29 -34.90 -22.51
N LYS A 106 12.85 -34.22 -21.45
CA LYS A 106 12.63 -34.78 -20.12
C LYS A 106 11.15 -35.05 -19.79
N ASN A 107 10.29 -35.06 -20.81
CA ASN A 107 8.87 -35.40 -20.70
C ASN A 107 8.06 -34.42 -19.83
N ARG A 108 8.42 -33.13 -19.90
CA ARG A 108 7.65 -32.00 -19.37
C ARG A 108 7.05 -31.20 -20.52
N PHE A 109 6.04 -30.39 -20.25
CA PHE A 109 5.31 -29.63 -21.27
C PHE A 109 5.46 -28.13 -21.05
N ILE A 110 5.90 -27.41 -22.08
CA ILE A 110 5.87 -25.95 -22.14
C ILE A 110 4.47 -25.54 -22.61
N ASP A 111 3.80 -24.64 -21.88
CA ASP A 111 2.40 -24.29 -22.15
C ASP A 111 2.19 -23.74 -23.56
N LEU A 112 3.00 -22.75 -23.96
CA LEU A 112 2.95 -22.14 -25.29
C LEU A 112 4.36 -21.88 -25.84
N VAL A 113 4.54 -22.18 -27.13
CA VAL A 113 5.69 -21.74 -27.92
C VAL A 113 5.15 -21.07 -29.18
N ILE A 114 5.42 -19.79 -29.34
CA ILE A 114 5.05 -18.97 -30.49
C ILE A 114 6.29 -18.75 -31.33
N LYS A 115 6.25 -19.13 -32.61
CA LYS A 115 7.37 -18.98 -33.55
C LYS A 115 6.98 -18.03 -34.66
N VAL A 116 7.84 -17.07 -34.96
CA VAL A 116 7.68 -16.10 -36.05
C VAL A 116 8.88 -16.26 -36.98
N PRO A 117 8.78 -17.10 -38.02
CA PRO A 117 9.89 -17.41 -38.91
C PRO A 117 10.46 -16.17 -39.61
N SER A 118 9.60 -15.27 -40.11
CA SER A 118 9.98 -14.03 -40.80
C SER A 118 10.89 -13.12 -39.97
N GLU A 119 10.60 -13.03 -38.68
CA GLU A 119 11.34 -12.19 -37.71
C GLU A 119 12.44 -12.94 -36.96
N LYS A 120 12.62 -14.24 -37.25
CA LYS A 120 13.50 -15.14 -36.47
C LYS A 120 13.28 -14.97 -34.95
N LEU A 121 12.02 -15.00 -34.54
CA LEU A 121 11.63 -14.79 -33.14
C LEU A 121 10.91 -16.04 -32.60
N VAL A 122 11.24 -16.43 -31.38
CA VAL A 122 10.50 -17.41 -30.59
C VAL A 122 10.11 -16.80 -29.27
N ILE A 123 8.82 -16.82 -28.94
CA ILE A 123 8.31 -16.44 -27.64
C ILE A 123 7.83 -17.73 -26.97
N MET A 124 8.33 -18.04 -25.79
CA MET A 124 7.81 -19.16 -25.01
C MET A 124 7.11 -18.61 -23.78
N ILE A 125 5.91 -19.11 -23.49
CA ILE A 125 5.13 -18.67 -22.34
C ILE A 125 4.91 -19.88 -21.44
N GLU A 126 5.37 -19.76 -20.20
CA GLU A 126 4.92 -20.62 -19.10
C GLU A 126 3.77 -19.91 -18.39
N ASN A 127 2.62 -20.58 -18.30
CA ASN A 127 1.37 -20.01 -17.83
C ASN A 127 0.99 -20.57 -16.45
N LYS A 128 1.11 -19.74 -15.42
CA LYS A 128 0.76 -20.08 -14.03
C LYS A 128 -0.44 -19.27 -13.55
N PHE A 129 -1.64 -19.80 -13.76
CA PHE A 129 -2.88 -19.15 -13.34
C PHE A 129 -3.19 -19.40 -11.86
N HIS A 130 -2.89 -20.59 -11.33
CA HIS A 130 -3.16 -20.97 -9.92
C HIS A 130 -1.94 -21.57 -9.22
N ALA A 131 -1.03 -22.21 -9.96
CA ALA A 131 0.05 -23.01 -9.42
C ALA A 131 1.37 -22.23 -9.31
N ILE A 132 2.18 -22.60 -8.31
CA ILE A 132 3.56 -22.13 -8.17
C ILE A 132 4.45 -22.84 -9.18
N GLU A 133 5.52 -22.19 -9.59
CA GLU A 133 6.61 -22.78 -10.37
C GLU A 133 7.13 -24.10 -9.73
N SER A 134 7.33 -25.13 -10.55
CA SER A 134 8.00 -26.36 -10.09
C SER A 134 9.52 -26.19 -10.09
N GLU A 135 10.22 -26.75 -9.11
CA GLU A 135 11.67 -26.61 -8.97
C GLU A 135 12.43 -27.04 -10.24
N GLY A 136 13.29 -26.13 -10.74
CA GLY A 136 14.12 -26.33 -11.93
C GLY A 136 13.36 -26.36 -13.25
N GLN A 137 12.05 -26.05 -13.27
CA GLN A 137 11.21 -26.09 -14.46
C GLN A 137 11.65 -25.04 -15.50
N LEU A 138 11.80 -23.79 -15.09
CA LEU A 138 12.10 -22.69 -16.01
C LEU A 138 13.47 -22.82 -16.69
N GLU A 139 14.48 -23.32 -15.97
CA GLU A 139 15.83 -23.54 -16.50
C GLU A 139 15.86 -24.69 -17.53
N GLU A 140 15.08 -25.75 -17.30
CA GLU A 140 14.93 -26.83 -18.27
C GLU A 140 14.29 -26.32 -19.56
N TYR A 141 13.20 -25.56 -19.45
CA TYR A 141 12.41 -25.12 -20.59
C TYR A 141 13.21 -24.18 -21.49
N ILE A 142 13.92 -23.21 -20.91
CA ILE A 142 14.77 -22.31 -21.68
C ILE A 142 15.92 -23.05 -22.36
N THR A 143 16.52 -24.04 -21.69
CA THR A 143 17.61 -24.86 -22.26
C THR A 143 17.11 -25.67 -23.45
N TYR A 144 15.93 -26.28 -23.33
CA TYR A 144 15.29 -27.03 -24.41
C TYR A 144 15.03 -26.12 -25.63
N VAL A 145 14.34 -24.99 -25.46
CA VAL A 145 14.04 -24.06 -26.56
C VAL A 145 15.33 -23.50 -27.18
N GLN A 146 16.34 -23.18 -26.37
CA GLN A 146 17.65 -22.76 -26.86
C GLN A 146 18.33 -23.83 -27.73
N SER A 147 18.26 -25.10 -27.34
CA SER A 147 18.82 -26.21 -28.14
C SER A 147 18.15 -26.36 -29.52
N GLN A 148 16.86 -26.02 -29.62
CA GLN A 148 16.09 -26.17 -30.86
C GLN A 148 16.29 -25.00 -31.83
N PHE A 149 16.39 -23.76 -31.33
CA PHE A 149 16.25 -22.58 -32.18
C PHE A 149 17.50 -21.68 -32.26
N SER A 150 18.44 -21.78 -31.31
CA SER A 150 19.57 -20.84 -31.25
C SER A 150 20.54 -21.01 -32.43
N GLN A 151 20.70 -22.23 -32.95
CA GLN A 151 21.58 -22.50 -34.09
C GLN A 151 21.08 -21.85 -35.39
N ASP A 152 19.77 -21.66 -35.51
CA ASP A 152 19.13 -21.05 -36.69
C ASP A 152 19.08 -19.50 -36.61
N GLY A 153 19.61 -18.94 -35.52
CA GLY A 153 19.70 -17.50 -35.28
C GLY A 153 18.40 -16.88 -34.79
N TYR A 154 17.53 -17.66 -34.15
CA TYR A 154 16.32 -17.12 -33.53
C TYR A 154 16.62 -16.39 -32.22
N THR A 155 15.98 -15.25 -32.02
CA THR A 155 15.89 -14.60 -30.72
C THR A 155 14.83 -15.30 -29.88
N ILE A 156 15.14 -15.62 -28.63
CA ILE A 156 14.22 -16.31 -27.72
C ILE A 156 13.79 -15.33 -26.61
N ILE A 157 12.49 -15.10 -26.49
CA ILE A 157 11.87 -14.35 -25.40
C ILE A 157 11.13 -15.34 -24.49
N PRO A 158 11.72 -15.74 -23.36
CA PRO A 158 11.03 -16.53 -22.36
C PRO A 158 10.13 -15.63 -21.51
N VAL A 159 8.85 -15.96 -21.40
CA VAL A 159 7.82 -15.20 -20.69
C VAL A 159 7.23 -16.08 -19.58
N PHE A 160 7.13 -15.52 -18.39
CA PHE A 160 6.46 -16.11 -17.25
C PHE A 160 5.17 -15.33 -17.00
N LEU A 161 4.05 -15.93 -17.40
CA LEU A 161 2.72 -15.35 -17.29
C LEU A 161 2.06 -15.87 -16.02
N THR A 162 1.73 -14.97 -15.10
CA THR A 162 1.13 -15.32 -13.81
C THR A 162 -0.15 -14.55 -13.53
N LEU A 163 -0.95 -14.98 -12.55
CA LEU A 163 -2.16 -14.22 -12.19
C LEU A 163 -1.84 -12.79 -11.73
N ARG A 164 -0.77 -12.58 -10.94
CA ARG A 164 -0.44 -11.28 -10.29
C ARG A 164 1.06 -10.95 -10.24
N SER A 165 1.73 -10.86 -11.38
CA SER A 165 3.14 -10.41 -11.52
C SER A 165 4.15 -11.12 -10.60
N ASP A 166 3.94 -12.41 -10.35
CA ASP A 166 4.89 -13.20 -9.58
C ASP A 166 6.24 -13.27 -10.33
N LEU A 167 7.33 -13.16 -9.58
CA LEU A 167 8.67 -13.19 -10.15
C LEU A 167 9.07 -14.64 -10.45
N PRO A 168 9.66 -14.92 -11.62
CA PRO A 168 10.19 -16.24 -11.95
C PRO A 168 11.42 -16.54 -11.07
N SER A 169 11.69 -17.82 -10.81
CA SER A 169 12.94 -18.24 -10.16
C SER A 169 14.19 -17.89 -10.97
N LEU A 170 14.04 -17.73 -12.30
CA LEU A 170 15.12 -17.46 -13.23
C LEU A 170 14.98 -16.08 -13.87
N ASP A 171 15.96 -15.21 -13.62
CA ASP A 171 15.95 -13.81 -14.03
C ASP A 171 15.99 -13.59 -15.56
N LYS A 172 16.17 -14.64 -16.36
CA LYS A 172 16.06 -14.57 -17.84
C LYS A 172 14.62 -14.40 -18.32
N TYR A 173 13.62 -14.80 -17.54
CA TYR A 173 12.21 -14.73 -17.93
C TYR A 173 11.65 -13.32 -17.81
N TRP A 174 10.90 -12.91 -18.83
CA TRP A 174 10.11 -11.70 -18.84
C TRP A 174 8.82 -11.93 -18.06
N VAL A 175 8.48 -11.01 -17.17
CA VAL A 175 7.27 -11.06 -16.36
C VAL A 175 6.10 -10.54 -17.18
N LEU A 176 4.97 -11.24 -17.16
CA LEU A 176 3.67 -10.80 -17.68
C LEU A 176 2.59 -11.26 -16.70
N ASP A 177 1.46 -10.55 -16.61
CA ASP A 177 0.34 -11.02 -15.80
C ASP A 177 -1.01 -10.96 -16.51
N TYR A 178 -2.04 -11.52 -15.88
CA TYR A 178 -3.39 -11.52 -16.44
C TYR A 178 -4.09 -10.15 -16.40
N ASN A 179 -3.60 -9.16 -15.64
CA ASN A 179 -4.05 -7.78 -15.79
C ASN A 179 -3.60 -7.22 -17.15
N ASP A 180 -2.37 -7.52 -17.59
CA ASP A 180 -1.91 -7.15 -18.93
C ASP A 180 -2.81 -7.75 -20.02
N ILE A 181 -3.16 -9.04 -19.88
CA ILE A 181 -4.06 -9.74 -20.82
C ILE A 181 -5.44 -9.09 -20.83
N LEU A 182 -6.01 -8.84 -19.64
CA LEU A 182 -7.30 -8.19 -19.47
C LEU A 182 -7.34 -6.83 -20.18
N GLU A 183 -6.36 -5.97 -19.91
CA GLU A 183 -6.28 -4.62 -20.50
C GLU A 183 -6.17 -4.67 -22.03
N ILE A 184 -5.45 -5.65 -22.60
CA ILE A 184 -5.34 -5.81 -24.06
C ILE A 184 -6.71 -6.14 -24.67
N ILE A 185 -7.46 -7.07 -24.08
CA ILE A 185 -8.78 -7.47 -24.57
C ILE A 185 -9.78 -6.32 -24.41
N GLU A 186 -9.80 -5.66 -23.26
CA GLU A 186 -10.67 -4.49 -23.01
C GLU A 186 -10.38 -3.35 -23.99
N THR A 187 -9.10 -3.07 -24.26
CA THR A 187 -8.69 -2.07 -25.26
C THR A 187 -9.22 -2.43 -26.65
N HIS A 188 -9.11 -3.70 -27.05
CA HIS A 188 -9.61 -4.15 -28.36
C HIS A 188 -11.13 -3.96 -28.47
N ILE A 189 -11.88 -4.41 -27.47
CA ILE A 189 -13.34 -4.26 -27.43
C ILE A 189 -13.75 -2.79 -27.49
N HIS A 190 -13.05 -1.92 -26.74
CA HIS A 190 -13.34 -0.50 -26.72
C HIS A 190 -13.13 0.15 -28.10
N LEU A 191 -12.03 -0.16 -28.78
CA LEU A 191 -11.68 0.44 -30.08
C LEU A 191 -12.50 -0.10 -31.25
N HIS A 192 -13.00 -1.34 -31.15
CA HIS A 192 -13.62 -2.06 -32.27
C HIS A 192 -15.05 -2.52 -31.99
N LYS A 193 -15.74 -1.92 -31.03
CA LYS A 193 -17.08 -2.34 -30.56
C LYS A 193 -18.09 -2.58 -31.70
N GLU A 194 -18.06 -1.76 -32.74
CA GLU A 194 -18.99 -1.86 -33.88
C GLU A 194 -18.56 -2.89 -34.95
N ALA A 195 -17.31 -3.34 -34.92
CA ALA A 195 -16.73 -4.24 -35.93
C ALA A 195 -16.61 -5.70 -35.43
N ILE A 196 -16.64 -5.93 -34.12
CA ILE A 196 -16.57 -7.27 -33.53
C ILE A 196 -17.94 -7.95 -33.67
N SER A 197 -17.96 -9.21 -34.12
CA SER A 197 -19.21 -9.98 -34.16
C SER A 197 -19.75 -10.24 -32.76
N ASP A 198 -21.07 -10.21 -32.58
CA ASP A 198 -21.73 -10.42 -31.27
C ASP A 198 -21.21 -11.67 -30.53
N ARG A 199 -20.98 -12.78 -31.25
CA ARG A 199 -20.49 -14.03 -30.65
C ARG A 199 -19.08 -13.93 -30.09
N ILE A 200 -18.20 -13.21 -30.80
CA ILE A 200 -16.82 -12.98 -30.35
C ILE A 200 -16.85 -12.00 -29.18
N PHE A 201 -17.65 -10.94 -29.29
CA PHE A 201 -17.85 -9.97 -28.22
C PHE A 201 -18.33 -10.65 -26.94
N ASP A 202 -19.36 -11.49 -27.02
CA ASP A 202 -19.91 -12.25 -25.89
C ASP A 202 -18.85 -13.17 -25.28
N PHE A 203 -18.11 -13.91 -26.10
CA PHE A 203 -17.05 -14.80 -25.61
C PHE A 203 -15.92 -14.03 -24.90
N LEU A 204 -15.45 -12.92 -25.48
CA LEU A 204 -14.41 -12.10 -24.87
C LEU A 204 -14.91 -11.45 -23.58
N HIS A 205 -16.16 -10.99 -23.54
CA HIS A 205 -16.77 -10.44 -22.34
C HIS A 205 -16.91 -11.50 -21.24
N ASP A 206 -17.31 -12.73 -21.60
CA ASP A 206 -17.34 -13.85 -20.66
C ASP A 206 -15.94 -14.19 -20.13
N TYR A 207 -14.91 -14.14 -20.98
CA TYR A 207 -13.53 -14.37 -20.56
C TYR A 207 -12.97 -13.24 -19.68
N ILE A 208 -13.21 -11.97 -20.06
CA ILE A 208 -12.92 -10.79 -19.23
C ILE A 208 -13.49 -10.98 -17.84
N TRP A 209 -14.73 -11.44 -17.73
CA TRP A 209 -15.35 -11.63 -16.44
C TRP A 209 -14.69 -12.77 -15.64
N ILE A 210 -14.30 -13.90 -16.26
CA ILE A 210 -13.47 -14.92 -15.57
C ILE A 210 -12.19 -14.28 -15.02
N LEU A 211 -11.50 -13.48 -15.83
CA LEU A 211 -10.27 -12.81 -15.40
C LEU A 211 -10.54 -11.84 -14.26
N GLN A 212 -11.53 -10.95 -14.38
CA GLN A 212 -11.89 -9.97 -13.34
C GLN A 212 -12.31 -10.63 -12.02
N GLU A 213 -12.93 -11.81 -12.07
CA GLU A 213 -13.31 -12.58 -10.87
C GLU A 213 -12.13 -13.27 -10.18
N GLU A 214 -11.03 -13.52 -10.88
CA GLU A 214 -9.82 -14.12 -10.29
C GLU A 214 -8.81 -13.04 -9.91
N LEU A 215 -8.73 -11.98 -10.72
CA LEU A 215 -7.92 -10.80 -10.48
C LEU A 215 -8.45 -9.95 -9.33
N VAL A 216 -9.71 -10.13 -8.88
CA VAL A 216 -10.46 -9.29 -7.92
C VAL A 216 -9.64 -8.16 -7.29
N ASP A 217 -9.40 -7.15 -8.11
CA ASP A 217 -8.95 -5.82 -7.73
C ASP A 217 -10.10 -4.83 -7.97
N ASP A 218 -11.33 -5.31 -7.88
CA ASP A 218 -12.50 -4.47 -7.74
C ASP A 218 -12.56 -3.99 -6.28
N ASN A 219 -11.88 -2.87 -6.01
CA ASN A 219 -11.92 -2.19 -4.71
C ASN A 219 -13.35 -2.13 -4.16
N ASP A 220 -14.36 -1.90 -5.02
CA ASP A 220 -15.76 -1.81 -4.61
C ASP A 220 -16.28 -3.15 -4.09
N SER A 221 -16.02 -4.26 -4.79
CA SER A 221 -16.43 -5.59 -4.33
C SER A 221 -15.73 -6.00 -3.03
N VAL A 222 -14.44 -5.66 -2.88
CA VAL A 222 -13.69 -5.91 -1.65
C VAL A 222 -14.27 -5.09 -0.51
N GLU A 223 -14.56 -3.81 -0.72
CA GLU A 223 -15.17 -2.93 0.28
C GLU A 223 -16.56 -3.43 0.71
N ILE A 224 -17.43 -3.77 -0.26
CA ILE A 224 -18.75 -4.36 0.01
C ILE A 224 -18.59 -5.67 0.81
N ALA A 225 -17.63 -6.52 0.45
CA ALA A 225 -17.39 -7.77 1.18
C ALA A 225 -16.92 -7.54 2.62
N LEU A 226 -16.04 -6.55 2.83
CA LEU A 226 -15.57 -6.17 4.16
C LEU A 226 -16.71 -5.59 5.01
N GLU A 227 -17.59 -4.77 4.43
CA GLU A 227 -18.78 -4.24 5.11
C GLU A 227 -19.74 -5.35 5.52
N VAL A 228 -20.05 -6.27 4.60
CA VAL A 228 -20.92 -7.42 4.87
C VAL A 228 -20.33 -8.30 5.97
N TYR A 229 -19.03 -8.61 5.90
CA TYR A 229 -18.36 -9.42 6.92
C TYR A 229 -18.36 -8.71 8.27
N LYS A 230 -18.09 -7.41 8.33
CA LYS A 230 -18.11 -6.64 9.59
C LYS A 230 -19.49 -6.66 10.24
N ALA A 231 -20.56 -6.51 9.46
CA ALA A 231 -21.93 -6.54 9.96
C ALA A 231 -22.43 -7.95 10.30
N ASN A 232 -21.96 -8.99 9.59
CA ASN A 232 -22.52 -10.34 9.63
C ASN A 232 -21.49 -11.44 9.96
N LYS A 233 -20.38 -11.10 10.62
CA LYS A 233 -19.24 -12.00 10.89
C LYS A 233 -19.69 -13.35 11.46
N ALA A 234 -20.56 -13.34 12.47
CA ALA A 234 -21.02 -14.57 13.10
C ALA A 234 -21.76 -15.51 12.12
N ALA A 235 -22.59 -14.96 11.23
CA ALA A 235 -23.31 -15.74 10.23
C ALA A 235 -22.37 -16.30 9.15
N ILE A 236 -21.49 -15.45 8.62
CA ILE A 236 -20.50 -15.83 7.60
C ILE A 236 -19.55 -16.91 8.13
N ASP A 237 -18.99 -16.71 9.33
CA ASP A 237 -18.08 -17.67 9.96
C ASP A 237 -18.78 -19.02 10.20
N LEU A 238 -20.02 -19.01 10.73
CA LEU A 238 -20.78 -20.24 10.96
C LEU A 238 -21.08 -20.99 9.66
N LEU A 239 -21.50 -20.30 8.60
CA LEU A 239 -21.79 -20.91 7.30
C LEU A 239 -20.53 -21.52 6.67
N TYR A 240 -19.43 -20.74 6.64
CA TYR A 240 -18.17 -21.15 6.04
C TYR A 240 -17.51 -22.30 6.80
N LEU A 241 -17.37 -22.20 8.13
CA LEU A 241 -16.69 -23.20 8.95
C LEU A 241 -17.50 -24.50 9.10
N ASN A 242 -18.83 -24.46 8.99
CA ASN A 242 -19.65 -25.67 8.94
C ASN A 242 -19.34 -26.51 7.67
N HIS A 243 -19.00 -25.84 6.57
CA HIS A 243 -18.57 -26.51 5.34
C HIS A 243 -17.11 -26.98 5.44
N TYR A 244 -16.18 -26.10 5.82
CA TYR A 244 -14.75 -26.37 5.92
C TYR A 244 -14.33 -26.78 7.33
N LYS A 245 -14.76 -27.97 7.75
CA LYS A 245 -14.57 -28.46 9.14
C LYS A 245 -13.10 -28.58 9.56
N ASP A 246 -12.18 -28.73 8.63
CA ASP A 246 -10.74 -28.82 8.93
C ASP A 246 -10.20 -27.54 9.57
N LEU A 247 -10.79 -26.39 9.25
CA LEU A 247 -10.42 -25.09 9.82
C LEU A 247 -10.83 -24.94 11.29
N LEU A 248 -11.78 -25.74 11.78
CA LEU A 248 -12.25 -25.70 13.19
C LEU A 248 -11.17 -26.06 14.20
N ARG A 249 -10.06 -26.65 13.74
CA ARG A 249 -8.90 -26.97 14.59
C ARG A 249 -8.04 -25.75 14.89
N GLN A 250 -8.16 -24.68 14.10
CA GLN A 250 -7.36 -23.47 14.31
C GLN A 250 -7.80 -22.76 15.60
N PRO A 251 -6.85 -22.31 16.46
CA PRO A 251 -7.18 -21.69 17.74
C PRO A 251 -8.13 -20.49 17.64
N ARG A 252 -8.02 -19.72 16.53
CA ARG A 252 -8.85 -18.53 16.27
C ARG A 252 -10.34 -18.80 16.10
N TYR A 253 -10.74 -20.03 15.78
CA TYR A 253 -12.15 -20.42 15.55
C TYR A 253 -12.74 -21.25 16.69
N ARG A 254 -12.11 -21.25 17.87
CA ARG A 254 -12.57 -22.06 19.02
C ARG A 254 -14.00 -21.71 19.45
N HIS A 255 -14.38 -20.44 19.38
CA HIS A 255 -15.73 -20.01 19.75
C HIS A 255 -16.78 -20.54 18.78
N GLU A 256 -16.55 -20.39 17.48
CA GLU A 256 -17.39 -20.88 16.39
C GLU A 256 -17.46 -22.41 16.38
N SER A 257 -16.33 -23.08 16.66
CA SER A 257 -16.25 -24.54 16.83
C SER A 257 -17.13 -25.03 17.96
N ASN A 258 -17.11 -24.37 19.13
CA ASN A 258 -18.00 -24.70 20.24
C ASN A 258 -19.47 -24.49 19.88
N GLN A 259 -19.80 -23.41 19.16
CA GLN A 259 -21.18 -23.18 18.70
C GLN A 259 -21.66 -24.26 17.73
N LEU A 260 -20.84 -24.61 16.73
CA LEU A 260 -21.16 -25.67 15.77
C LEU A 260 -21.28 -27.03 16.45
N ASN A 261 -20.46 -27.34 17.45
CA ASN A 261 -20.55 -28.61 18.18
C ASN A 261 -21.87 -28.75 18.96
N ASN A 262 -22.46 -27.64 19.41
CA ASN A 262 -23.73 -27.63 20.13
C ASN A 262 -24.98 -27.73 19.24
N LEU A 263 -24.85 -27.63 17.91
CA LEU A 263 -25.97 -27.73 16.97
C LEU A 263 -26.35 -29.18 16.67
N LYS A 264 -27.66 -29.42 16.48
CA LYS A 264 -28.21 -30.71 16.04
C LYS A 264 -27.79 -30.99 14.59
N LEU A 265 -27.79 -32.27 14.22
CA LEU A 265 -27.43 -32.70 12.86
C LEU A 265 -28.31 -32.03 11.78
N SER A 266 -29.61 -31.94 12.03
CA SER A 266 -30.58 -31.30 11.12
C SER A 266 -30.30 -29.81 10.91
N GLU A 267 -29.81 -29.11 11.93
CA GLU A 267 -29.45 -27.69 11.84
C GLU A 267 -28.18 -27.51 11.01
N LYS A 268 -27.17 -28.39 11.21
CA LYS A 268 -25.95 -28.40 10.40
C LYS A 268 -26.22 -28.67 8.92
N GLU A 269 -27.19 -29.52 8.60
CA GLU A 269 -27.62 -29.79 7.24
C GLU A 269 -28.29 -28.57 6.59
N ILE A 270 -29.10 -27.82 7.34
CA ILE A 270 -29.70 -26.56 6.87
C ILE A 270 -28.60 -25.54 6.57
N LEU A 271 -27.65 -25.35 7.49
CA LEU A 271 -26.50 -24.46 7.29
C LEU A 271 -25.70 -24.84 6.04
N HIS A 272 -25.49 -26.15 5.82
CA HIS A 272 -24.79 -26.64 4.64
C HIS A 272 -25.54 -26.32 3.34
N LYS A 273 -26.87 -26.44 3.33
CA LYS A 273 -27.70 -26.10 2.16
C LYS A 273 -27.64 -24.60 1.86
N ILE A 274 -27.73 -23.75 2.89
CA ILE A 274 -27.62 -22.29 2.75
C ILE A 274 -26.24 -21.92 2.21
N TYR A 275 -25.18 -22.49 2.78
CA TYR A 275 -23.82 -22.30 2.29
C TYR A 275 -23.71 -22.70 0.82
N LYS A 276 -24.20 -23.90 0.44
CA LYS A 276 -24.09 -24.39 -0.94
C LYS A 276 -24.78 -23.50 -1.96
N ARG A 277 -25.92 -22.90 -1.60
CA ARG A 277 -26.62 -21.94 -2.47
C ARG A 277 -25.81 -20.67 -2.72
N ASN A 278 -25.03 -20.25 -1.73
CA ASN A 278 -24.33 -18.96 -1.73
C ASN A 278 -22.80 -19.11 -1.68
N GLN A 279 -22.26 -20.26 -2.14
CA GLN A 279 -20.90 -20.67 -1.84
C GLN A 279 -19.87 -19.62 -2.27
N GLN A 280 -19.87 -19.19 -3.53
CA GLN A 280 -18.89 -18.22 -4.05
C GLN A 280 -18.91 -16.90 -3.27
N THR A 281 -20.12 -16.42 -2.96
CA THR A 281 -20.31 -15.16 -2.21
C THR A 281 -19.79 -15.27 -0.78
N ILE A 282 -20.13 -16.35 -0.07
CA ILE A 282 -19.69 -16.57 1.30
C ILE A 282 -18.18 -16.78 1.36
N ASP A 283 -17.63 -17.56 0.42
CA ASP A 283 -16.19 -17.82 0.34
C ASP A 283 -15.42 -16.53 0.11
N PHE A 284 -15.90 -15.68 -0.81
CA PHE A 284 -15.29 -14.38 -1.07
C PHE A 284 -15.34 -13.46 0.16
N ILE A 285 -16.52 -13.29 0.77
CA ILE A 285 -16.70 -12.44 1.96
C ILE A 285 -15.84 -12.93 3.12
N PHE A 286 -15.81 -14.24 3.37
CA PHE A 286 -14.99 -14.83 4.42
C PHE A 286 -13.50 -14.64 4.11
N LYS A 287 -13.03 -14.91 2.88
CA LYS A 287 -11.61 -14.74 2.51
C LYS A 287 -11.13 -13.30 2.70
N MET A 288 -11.94 -12.32 2.29
CA MET A 288 -11.60 -10.89 2.42
C MET A 288 -11.65 -10.43 3.89
N GLY A 289 -12.73 -10.77 4.60
CA GLY A 289 -12.96 -10.31 5.97
C GLY A 289 -12.14 -11.04 7.04
N SER A 290 -11.79 -12.31 6.82
CA SER A 290 -11.01 -13.13 7.77
C SER A 290 -9.49 -13.06 7.55
N ASN A 291 -9.05 -12.20 6.61
CA ASN A 291 -7.66 -12.05 6.17
C ASN A 291 -6.73 -11.64 7.33
N VAL A 292 -5.74 -12.49 7.63
CA VAL A 292 -4.83 -12.32 8.77
C VAL A 292 -3.88 -11.13 8.58
N LEU A 293 -3.36 -10.93 7.37
CA LEU A 293 -2.46 -9.82 7.03
C LEU A 293 -3.16 -8.48 7.32
N ARG A 294 -4.39 -8.32 6.86
CA ARG A 294 -5.20 -7.12 7.10
C ARG A 294 -5.48 -6.89 8.58
N GLU A 295 -5.87 -7.92 9.32
CA GLU A 295 -6.18 -7.80 10.75
C GLU A 295 -4.93 -7.52 11.60
N ALA A 296 -3.79 -8.09 11.22
CA ALA A 296 -2.50 -7.77 11.80
C ALA A 296 -2.14 -6.31 11.51
N PHE A 297 -2.32 -5.86 10.27
CA PHE A 297 -2.07 -4.47 9.88
C PHE A 297 -2.95 -3.46 10.63
N LEU A 298 -4.25 -3.72 10.81
CA LEU A 298 -5.11 -2.87 11.62
C LEU A 298 -4.65 -2.80 13.08
N SER A 299 -4.15 -3.91 13.62
CA SER A 299 -3.58 -3.95 14.97
C SER A 299 -2.27 -3.16 15.04
N PHE A 300 -1.44 -3.26 14.00
CA PHE A 300 -0.21 -2.48 13.82
C PHE A 300 -0.50 -0.98 13.72
N ALA A 301 -1.38 -0.53 12.83
CA ALA A 301 -1.74 0.87 12.65
C ALA A 301 -2.29 1.49 13.95
N LYS A 302 -3.09 0.72 14.71
CA LYS A 302 -3.58 1.13 16.03
C LYS A 302 -2.47 1.24 17.08
N MET A 303 -1.51 0.31 17.08
CA MET A 303 -0.35 0.34 17.98
C MET A 303 0.55 1.55 17.68
N GLU A 304 0.78 1.80 16.39
CA GLU A 304 1.55 2.92 15.86
C GLU A 304 0.81 4.27 15.89
N LYS A 305 -0.47 4.25 16.30
CA LYS A 305 -1.37 5.40 16.39
C LYS A 305 -1.47 6.19 15.08
N PHE A 306 -1.47 5.50 13.94
CA PHE A 306 -1.72 6.15 12.66
C PHE A 306 -3.16 6.67 12.60
N PRO A 307 -3.37 7.92 12.12
CA PRO A 307 -4.72 8.42 11.87
C PRO A 307 -5.36 7.66 10.70
N GLU A 308 -6.69 7.61 10.66
CA GLU A 308 -7.44 6.77 9.70
C GLU A 308 -7.16 7.16 8.24
N GLU A 309 -6.85 8.44 8.00
CA GLU A 309 -6.47 8.99 6.70
C GLU A 309 -5.04 8.61 6.25
N ALA A 310 -4.18 8.16 7.16
CA ALA A 310 -2.78 7.85 6.85
C ALA A 310 -2.53 6.36 6.52
N TYR A 311 -3.58 5.53 6.43
CA TYR A 311 -3.42 4.13 6.05
C TYR A 311 -4.63 3.56 5.30
N LYS A 312 -4.38 2.56 4.44
CA LYS A 312 -5.41 1.70 3.86
C LYS A 312 -5.12 0.25 4.23
N ALA A 313 -6.04 -0.37 4.97
CA ALA A 313 -5.95 -1.79 5.34
C ALA A 313 -6.40 -2.70 4.19
N HIS A 314 -5.67 -2.63 3.06
CA HIS A 314 -5.90 -3.49 1.92
C HIS A 314 -5.65 -4.96 2.29
N VAL A 315 -6.40 -5.88 1.66
CA VAL A 315 -6.34 -7.32 1.97
C VAL A 315 -5.01 -7.98 1.56
N GLN A 316 -4.32 -7.41 0.57
CA GLN A 316 -3.07 -7.97 0.03
C GLN A 316 -1.87 -7.04 0.22
N VAL A 317 -2.10 -5.73 0.07
CA VAL A 317 -1.06 -4.70 0.07
C VAL A 317 -1.39 -3.58 1.07
N PRO A 318 -1.64 -3.89 2.35
CA PRO A 318 -1.97 -2.86 3.31
C PRO A 318 -0.84 -1.84 3.39
N ASN A 319 -1.22 -0.56 3.35
CA ASN A 319 -0.29 0.53 3.11
C ASN A 319 -0.56 1.72 4.02
N PHE A 320 0.47 2.51 4.26
CA PHE A 320 0.44 3.68 5.12
C PHE A 320 1.46 4.73 4.70
N ILE A 321 1.26 5.94 5.19
CA ILE A 321 2.23 7.04 5.15
C ILE A 321 2.61 7.42 6.58
N LEU A 322 3.78 8.03 6.76
CA LEU A 322 4.05 8.76 7.99
C LEU A 322 3.22 10.05 7.96
N SER A 323 2.46 10.32 9.02
CA SER A 323 1.64 11.53 9.10
C SER A 323 2.48 12.81 8.98
N GLU A 324 3.74 12.72 9.38
CA GLU A 324 4.73 13.78 9.32
C GLU A 324 5.12 14.17 7.89
N TRP A 325 4.97 13.27 6.90
CA TRP A 325 5.27 13.58 5.50
C TRP A 325 4.28 14.55 4.87
N GLN A 326 3.09 14.72 5.45
CA GLN A 326 2.13 15.75 5.05
C GLN A 326 2.69 17.17 5.20
N ASP A 327 3.69 17.35 6.09
CA ASP A 327 4.38 18.64 6.24
C ASP A 327 5.14 19.04 4.94
N PHE A 328 5.40 18.09 4.02
CA PHE A 328 6.15 18.29 2.78
C PHE A 328 5.28 18.25 1.51
N ASP A 329 3.96 18.16 1.61
CA ASP A 329 3.08 18.05 0.42
C ASP A 329 3.26 19.25 -0.54
N GLN A 330 3.53 20.46 -0.02
CA GLN A 330 3.81 21.64 -0.85
C GLN A 330 5.14 21.54 -1.60
N VAL A 331 6.16 20.96 -0.96
CA VAL A 331 7.51 20.78 -1.53
C VAL A 331 7.51 19.66 -2.57
N LEU A 332 6.80 18.56 -2.29
CA LEU A 332 6.69 17.43 -3.19
C LEU A 332 5.78 17.72 -4.39
N GLY A 333 4.69 18.45 -4.16
CA GLY A 333 3.58 18.56 -5.09
C GLY A 333 2.63 17.35 -5.01
N GLU A 334 1.43 17.52 -5.56
CA GLU A 334 0.42 16.46 -5.57
C GLU A 334 0.79 15.36 -6.59
N PRO A 335 0.65 14.07 -6.24
CA PRO A 335 0.87 12.99 -7.20
C PRO A 335 -0.23 12.95 -8.27
N GLU A 336 0.02 12.24 -9.37
CA GLU A 336 -1.00 11.95 -10.38
C GLU A 336 -2.29 11.35 -9.75
N ASP A 337 -3.45 11.73 -10.30
CA ASP A 337 -4.78 11.36 -9.79
C ASP A 337 -4.89 9.85 -9.52
N GLY A 338 -5.37 9.50 -8.33
CA GLY A 338 -5.63 8.12 -7.92
C GLY A 338 -4.40 7.37 -7.38
N TYR A 339 -3.26 8.04 -7.17
CA TYR A 339 -2.12 7.41 -6.51
C TYR A 339 -2.35 7.21 -5.00
N TRP A 340 -2.87 6.04 -4.65
CA TRP A 340 -3.03 5.53 -3.28
C TRP A 340 -3.66 6.53 -2.29
N LEU A 341 -2.92 6.92 -1.24
CA LEU A 341 -3.37 7.82 -0.18
C LEU A 341 -3.25 9.30 -0.57
N GLY A 342 -2.97 9.62 -1.85
CA GLY A 342 -2.83 10.99 -2.33
C GLY A 342 -1.48 11.64 -2.00
N HIS A 343 -0.47 10.84 -1.68
CA HIS A 343 0.86 11.33 -1.30
C HIS A 343 1.97 10.74 -2.17
N GLY A 344 3.03 11.53 -2.36
CA GLY A 344 4.21 11.13 -3.12
C GLY A 344 5.09 10.05 -2.49
N LEU A 345 4.85 9.73 -1.22
CA LEU A 345 5.59 8.71 -0.46
C LEU A 345 4.60 7.72 0.13
N ILE A 346 4.90 6.43 0.02
CA ILE A 346 4.03 5.39 0.56
C ILE A 346 4.83 4.16 0.99
N THR A 347 4.41 3.58 2.11
CA THR A 347 4.94 2.31 2.62
C THR A 347 3.86 1.24 2.55
N TRP A 348 4.19 0.02 2.15
CA TRP A 348 3.24 -1.08 2.19
C TRP A 348 3.86 -2.39 2.63
N PHE A 349 3.01 -3.21 3.23
CA PHE A 349 3.29 -4.62 3.46
C PHE A 349 2.68 -5.46 2.36
N GLU A 350 3.30 -6.59 2.04
CA GLU A 350 2.70 -7.60 1.16
C GLU A 350 3.22 -9.00 1.54
N ARG A 351 2.45 -10.03 1.22
CA ARG A 351 2.88 -11.42 1.30
C ARG A 351 3.47 -11.83 -0.04
N THR A 352 4.72 -12.26 -0.06
CA THR A 352 5.39 -12.72 -1.28
C THR A 352 4.94 -14.13 -1.65
N TRP A 353 5.16 -14.50 -2.91
CA TRP A 353 4.88 -15.84 -3.44
C TRP A 353 5.58 -16.97 -2.64
N ASP A 354 6.76 -16.69 -2.08
CA ASP A 354 7.52 -17.60 -1.23
C ASP A 354 7.19 -17.46 0.26
N GLU A 355 5.98 -16.97 0.58
CA GLU A 355 5.41 -17.00 1.93
C GLU A 355 6.12 -16.10 2.95
N ARG A 356 6.84 -15.06 2.49
CA ARG A 356 7.48 -14.07 3.36
C ARG A 356 6.63 -12.80 3.46
N LEU A 357 6.75 -12.11 4.59
CA LEU A 357 6.22 -10.76 4.75
C LEU A 357 7.27 -9.78 4.21
N LYS A 358 6.87 -8.89 3.31
CA LYS A 358 7.72 -7.86 2.73
C LYS A 358 7.20 -6.48 3.11
N ILE A 359 8.10 -5.55 3.37
CA ILE A 359 7.81 -4.11 3.46
C ILE A 359 8.52 -3.39 2.31
N ASN A 360 7.82 -2.50 1.62
CA ASN A 360 8.43 -1.60 0.63
C ASN A 360 8.09 -0.15 0.94
N LEU A 361 9.03 0.74 0.61
CA LEU A 361 8.84 2.19 0.62
C LEU A 361 9.13 2.74 -0.76
N GLU A 362 8.25 3.60 -1.26
CA GLU A 362 8.30 4.08 -2.63
C GLU A 362 8.11 5.59 -2.74
N VAL A 363 8.73 6.16 -3.77
CA VAL A 363 8.45 7.51 -4.28
C VAL A 363 7.54 7.39 -5.50
N GLY A 364 6.33 7.89 -5.37
CA GLY A 364 5.27 7.87 -6.38
C GLY A 364 5.45 8.87 -7.53
N PRO A 365 4.39 9.07 -8.33
CA PRO A 365 4.39 9.91 -9.52
C PRO A 365 4.04 11.36 -9.14
N ILE A 366 4.91 12.00 -8.38
CA ILE A 366 4.86 13.45 -8.11
C ILE A 366 5.45 14.24 -9.29
N PRO A 367 5.29 15.57 -9.35
CA PRO A 367 5.87 16.40 -10.41
C PRO A 367 7.34 16.07 -10.67
N TYR A 368 7.66 15.85 -11.95
CA TYR A 368 8.91 15.21 -12.35
C TYR A 368 10.16 15.91 -11.81
N GLU A 369 10.19 17.24 -11.80
CA GLU A 369 11.32 18.01 -11.29
C GLU A 369 11.56 17.76 -9.80
N ASN A 370 10.51 17.78 -8.98
CA ASN A 370 10.57 17.52 -7.54
C ASN A 370 10.96 16.06 -7.26
N ARG A 371 10.39 15.14 -8.05
CA ARG A 371 10.73 13.72 -8.00
C ARG A 371 12.21 13.46 -8.26
N LEU A 372 12.75 14.07 -9.31
CA LEU A 372 14.15 13.92 -9.70
C LEU A 372 15.09 14.53 -8.65
N LYS A 373 14.76 15.71 -8.11
CA LYS A 373 15.49 16.34 -6.99
C LYS A 373 15.53 15.42 -5.76
N LEU A 374 14.37 14.91 -5.33
CA LEU A 374 14.27 14.00 -4.19
C LEU A 374 15.12 12.74 -4.40
N LEU A 375 14.97 12.07 -5.55
CA LEU A 375 15.72 10.86 -5.84
C LEU A 375 17.23 11.13 -5.89
N ASN A 376 17.68 12.23 -6.50
CA ASN A 376 19.10 12.61 -6.49
C ASN A 376 19.61 12.85 -5.06
N ASN A 377 18.86 13.56 -4.22
CA ASN A 377 19.23 13.79 -2.82
C ASN A 377 19.31 12.49 -2.02
N LEU A 378 18.38 11.55 -2.25
CA LEU A 378 18.40 10.22 -1.61
C LEU A 378 19.59 9.38 -2.08
N GLU A 379 19.89 9.36 -3.38
CA GLU A 379 21.05 8.63 -3.93
C GLU A 379 22.37 9.18 -3.39
N ASN A 380 22.50 10.52 -3.31
CA ASN A 380 23.66 11.18 -2.72
C ASN A 380 23.85 10.83 -1.23
N GLN A 381 22.75 10.51 -0.53
CA GLN A 381 22.76 10.02 0.85
C GLN A 381 22.92 8.48 0.94
N GLY A 382 23.23 7.81 -0.17
CA GLY A 382 23.48 6.37 -0.24
C GLY A 382 22.21 5.51 -0.14
N VAL A 383 21.04 6.04 -0.49
CA VAL A 383 19.84 5.22 -0.70
C VAL A 383 19.94 4.55 -2.07
N ASN A 384 19.90 3.22 -2.08
CA ASN A 384 20.04 2.43 -3.29
C ASN A 384 18.68 2.19 -3.94
N PHE A 385 18.55 2.58 -5.20
CA PHE A 385 17.42 2.24 -6.06
C PHE A 385 17.90 2.18 -7.51
N ARG A 386 17.09 1.64 -8.42
CA ARG A 386 17.47 1.50 -9.83
C ARG A 386 17.62 2.89 -10.47
N THR A 387 18.68 3.11 -11.24
CA THR A 387 18.94 4.40 -11.93
C THR A 387 17.79 4.78 -12.87
N SER A 388 17.16 3.78 -13.50
CA SER A 388 15.96 3.95 -14.31
C SER A 388 14.76 4.53 -13.54
N GLY A 389 14.75 4.42 -12.22
CA GLY A 389 13.77 5.03 -11.33
C GLY A 389 13.73 6.56 -11.44
N LYS A 390 14.74 7.21 -12.02
CA LYS A 390 14.78 8.68 -12.24
C LYS A 390 14.17 9.14 -13.56
N MET A 391 13.72 8.22 -14.41
CA MET A 391 13.16 8.59 -15.71
C MET A 391 11.78 9.24 -15.57
N GLU A 392 11.48 10.17 -16.48
CA GLU A 392 10.17 10.81 -16.60
C GLU A 392 9.10 9.78 -16.98
N GLY A 393 7.90 9.92 -16.42
CA GLY A 393 6.78 8.98 -16.63
C GLY A 393 6.85 7.68 -15.81
N LYS A 394 7.84 7.52 -14.93
CA LYS A 394 7.87 6.39 -13.97
C LYS A 394 6.77 6.54 -12.93
N LYS A 395 5.88 5.54 -12.86
CA LYS A 395 4.81 5.47 -11.85
C LYS A 395 5.33 5.50 -10.42
N TYR A 396 6.46 4.85 -10.14
CA TYR A 396 7.07 4.83 -8.82
C TYR A 396 8.54 4.40 -8.87
N THR A 397 9.26 4.66 -7.78
CA THR A 397 10.60 4.12 -7.50
C THR A 397 10.64 3.53 -6.11
N LYS A 398 10.95 2.23 -6.01
CA LYS A 398 11.24 1.56 -4.74
C LYS A 398 12.56 2.04 -4.18
N ILE A 399 12.53 2.67 -3.01
CA ILE A 399 13.71 3.23 -2.33
C ILE A 399 14.12 2.42 -1.09
N TYR A 400 13.26 1.50 -0.64
CA TYR A 400 13.62 0.52 0.37
C TYR A 400 12.74 -0.72 0.25
N THR A 401 13.34 -1.90 0.47
CA THR A 401 12.64 -3.19 0.55
C THR A 401 13.31 -4.05 1.61
N ALA A 402 12.51 -4.72 2.45
CA ALA A 402 12.97 -5.74 3.37
C ALA A 402 11.95 -6.88 3.52
N THR A 403 12.41 -8.09 3.81
CA THR A 403 11.56 -9.28 3.99
C THR A 403 11.79 -9.95 5.34
N SER A 404 10.75 -10.68 5.80
CA SER A 404 10.76 -11.52 7.00
C SER A 404 10.04 -12.83 6.75
N ASP A 405 10.58 -13.92 7.28
CA ASP A 405 9.91 -15.21 7.29
C ASP A 405 8.76 -15.22 8.31
N VAL A 406 7.60 -15.71 7.90
CA VAL A 406 6.42 -15.83 8.77
C VAL A 406 6.18 -17.31 9.04
N GLY A 407 6.40 -17.74 10.29
CA GLY A 407 6.29 -19.15 10.66
C GLY A 407 4.87 -19.72 10.57
N ASP A 408 3.84 -18.89 10.72
CA ASP A 408 2.43 -19.28 10.56
C ASP A 408 1.57 -18.07 10.16
N TRP A 409 1.14 -18.03 8.90
CA TRP A 409 0.26 -17.01 8.35
C TRP A 409 -1.18 -17.05 8.88
N SER A 410 -1.57 -18.13 9.58
CA SER A 410 -2.88 -18.22 10.22
C SER A 410 -2.93 -17.53 11.59
N ASP A 411 -1.76 -17.25 12.19
CA ASP A 411 -1.65 -16.58 13.48
C ASP A 411 -1.38 -15.07 13.31
N LYS A 412 -2.40 -14.28 13.64
CA LYS A 412 -2.34 -12.81 13.63
C LYS A 412 -1.18 -12.24 14.46
N GLN A 413 -0.87 -12.85 15.60
CA GLN A 413 0.18 -12.34 16.50
C GLN A 413 1.56 -12.54 15.91
N ILE A 414 1.79 -13.64 15.19
CA ILE A 414 3.04 -13.89 14.48
C ILE A 414 3.21 -12.87 13.35
N VAL A 415 2.19 -12.68 12.51
CA VAL A 415 2.24 -11.68 11.43
C VAL A 415 2.46 -10.25 11.97
N LEU A 416 1.73 -9.87 13.04
CA LEU A 416 1.89 -8.56 13.68
C LEU A 416 3.30 -8.36 14.25
N LYS A 417 3.88 -9.40 14.87
CA LYS A 417 5.26 -9.34 15.37
C LYS A 417 6.25 -9.09 14.24
N GLU A 418 6.11 -9.79 13.13
CA GLU A 418 7.00 -9.62 11.97
C GLU A 418 6.79 -8.27 11.26
N MET A 419 5.56 -7.74 11.21
CA MET A 419 5.30 -6.37 10.75
C MET A 419 6.06 -5.35 11.59
N ASN A 420 5.95 -5.44 12.92
CA ASN A 420 6.69 -4.56 13.83
C ASN A 420 8.20 -4.71 13.66
N ARG A 421 8.71 -5.94 13.49
CA ARG A 421 10.14 -6.20 13.26
C ARG A 421 10.66 -5.50 12.00
N LEU A 422 9.88 -5.56 10.91
CA LEU A 422 10.23 -4.89 9.65
C LEU A 422 10.15 -3.37 9.76
N TYR A 423 9.14 -2.85 10.45
CA TYR A 423 8.95 -1.42 10.65
C TYR A 423 9.99 -0.80 11.60
N GLU A 424 10.42 -1.54 12.62
CA GLU A 424 11.50 -1.16 13.55
C GLU A 424 12.90 -1.47 13.02
N ASN A 425 13.02 -1.83 11.75
CA ASN A 425 14.32 -2.07 11.13
C ASN A 425 15.12 -0.75 11.07
N PRO A 426 16.35 -0.68 11.63
CA PRO A 426 17.16 0.54 11.63
C PRO A 426 17.44 1.09 10.23
N ASN A 427 17.56 0.21 9.22
CA ASN A 427 17.78 0.65 7.85
C ASN A 427 16.54 1.36 7.28
N LEU A 428 15.33 0.94 7.64
CA LEU A 428 14.09 1.63 7.24
C LEU A 428 14.00 3.01 7.90
N LYS A 429 14.24 3.07 9.22
CA LYS A 429 14.25 4.34 9.98
C LYS A 429 15.30 5.30 9.42
N SER A 430 16.47 4.79 9.04
CA SER A 430 17.50 5.57 8.36
C SER A 430 17.00 6.15 7.03
N VAL A 431 16.23 5.40 6.24
CA VAL A 431 15.64 5.94 5.00
C VAL A 431 14.58 7.01 5.30
N PHE A 432 13.75 6.85 6.33
CA PHE A 432 12.81 7.91 6.76
C PHE A 432 13.52 9.22 7.10
N LYS A 433 14.63 9.14 7.85
CA LYS A 433 15.47 10.31 8.16
C LYS A 433 16.05 10.95 6.90
N LYS A 434 16.61 10.15 5.98
CA LYS A 434 17.19 10.64 4.72
C LYS A 434 16.14 11.32 3.82
N ILE A 435 14.90 10.84 3.86
CA ILE A 435 13.77 11.51 3.21
C ILE A 435 13.54 12.89 3.83
N ALA A 436 13.42 12.99 5.16
CA ALA A 436 13.21 14.27 5.83
C ALA A 436 14.34 15.27 5.53
N ILE A 437 15.61 14.85 5.59
CA ILE A 437 16.78 15.68 5.23
C ILE A 437 16.66 16.16 3.77
N SER A 438 16.30 15.26 2.86
CA SER A 438 16.15 15.62 1.43
C SER A 438 15.08 16.66 1.20
N LEU A 439 13.95 16.54 1.92
CA LEU A 439 12.79 17.42 1.75
C LEU A 439 12.98 18.77 2.43
N GLU A 440 13.62 18.83 3.59
CA GLU A 440 14.02 20.10 4.20
C GLU A 440 14.95 20.88 3.27
N LYS A 441 15.97 20.21 2.70
CA LYS A 441 16.88 20.84 1.75
C LYS A 441 16.17 21.36 0.51
N MET A 442 15.21 20.61 -0.02
CA MET A 442 14.41 21.04 -1.17
C MET A 442 13.54 22.27 -0.85
N GLY A 443 12.99 22.36 0.37
CA GLY A 443 12.25 23.54 0.82
C GLY A 443 13.14 24.77 1.07
N GLU A 444 14.35 24.57 1.59
CA GLU A 444 15.34 25.64 1.80
C GLU A 444 15.88 26.20 0.47
N GLU A 445 16.08 25.35 -0.55
CA GLU A 445 16.51 25.76 -1.91
C GLU A 445 15.49 26.65 -2.64
N GLU A 446 14.21 26.65 -2.26
CA GLU A 446 13.20 27.59 -2.75
C GLU A 446 13.29 28.99 -2.11
N GLU A 447 13.96 29.14 -0.95
CA GLU A 447 14.06 30.40 -0.22
C GLU A 447 15.43 31.12 -0.30
N HIS A 448 16.58 30.44 -0.46
CA HIS A 448 17.86 30.95 -0.99
C HIS A 448 19.02 29.92 -0.82
N VAL A 449 20.07 30.11 -1.63
CA VAL A 449 21.19 29.20 -1.96
C VAL A 449 22.17 28.86 -0.81
N GLU A 450 22.55 27.58 -0.76
CA GLU A 450 23.72 26.91 -0.15
C GLU A 450 23.83 26.77 1.39
N GLU A 451 23.80 25.52 1.88
CA GLU A 451 24.95 24.89 2.57
C GLU A 451 24.85 23.34 2.60
N VAL A 452 26.01 22.68 2.57
CA VAL A 452 26.18 21.22 2.50
C VAL A 452 26.40 20.66 3.92
N ILE A 453 25.66 19.63 4.33
CA ILE A 453 25.85 18.95 5.62
C ILE A 453 26.27 17.49 5.39
N GLU A 454 27.40 17.12 6.02
CA GLU A 454 27.97 15.78 6.03
C GLU A 454 27.16 14.79 6.90
N THR A 455 26.85 13.62 6.33
CA THR A 455 26.11 12.55 7.01
C THR A 455 27.02 11.59 7.77
N ALA A 456 26.75 11.38 9.07
CA ALA A 456 27.26 10.24 9.84
C ALA A 456 26.12 9.25 10.16
N THR A 457 26.39 7.95 10.01
CA THR A 457 25.45 6.85 10.33
C THR A 457 25.89 6.15 11.62
N ARG A 458 24.98 5.94 12.59
CA ARG A 458 24.99 4.77 13.53
C ARG A 458 23.75 4.67 14.45
N GLN A 459 23.68 3.52 15.11
CA GLN A 459 22.55 2.77 15.68
C GLN A 459 21.72 3.48 16.77
N ASP A 460 20.39 3.53 16.59
CA ASP A 460 19.43 3.86 17.66
C ASP A 460 19.37 2.74 18.70
N VAL A 461 19.74 3.07 19.94
CA VAL A 461 19.31 2.35 21.15
C VAL A 461 18.21 3.19 21.78
N HIS A 462 17.07 2.58 22.15
CA HIS A 462 15.97 3.23 22.87
C HIS A 462 16.42 3.80 24.23
N THR A 463 17.02 4.98 24.22
CA THR A 463 17.29 5.81 25.39
C THR A 463 16.33 6.99 25.39
N ASN A 464 16.01 7.52 26.58
CA ASN A 464 15.13 8.68 26.72
C ASN A 464 15.87 9.97 26.28
N CYS A 465 16.12 10.08 24.98
CA CYS A 465 16.97 11.08 24.34
C CYS A 465 16.41 12.51 24.47
N LEU A 466 15.09 12.66 24.61
CA LEU A 466 14.44 13.97 24.79
C LEU A 466 14.57 14.51 26.22
N GLN A 467 14.72 13.63 27.22
CA GLN A 467 14.59 14.04 28.62
C GLN A 467 15.72 14.94 29.09
N LYS A 468 16.98 14.56 28.84
CA LYS A 468 18.13 15.37 29.25
C LYS A 468 18.15 16.76 28.59
N PRO A 469 18.03 16.90 27.25
CA PRO A 469 18.05 18.21 26.61
C PRO A 469 16.87 19.07 27.05
N PHE A 470 15.68 18.47 27.23
CA PHE A 470 14.53 19.22 27.72
C PHE A 470 14.71 19.72 29.16
N LEU A 471 15.28 18.92 30.07
CA LEU A 471 15.54 19.39 31.44
C LEU A 471 16.52 20.57 31.46
N GLN A 472 17.53 20.56 30.58
CA GLN A 472 18.44 21.68 30.40
C GLN A 472 17.71 22.93 29.85
N PHE A 473 16.83 22.75 28.87
CA PHE A 473 15.96 23.80 28.34
C PHE A 473 15.06 24.40 29.44
N ALA A 474 14.41 23.55 30.23
CA ALA A 474 13.53 23.98 31.33
C ALA A 474 14.30 24.78 32.40
N GLU A 475 15.52 24.37 32.75
CA GLU A 475 16.37 25.10 33.69
C GLU A 475 16.75 26.49 33.16
N GLN A 476 17.17 26.56 31.89
CA GLN A 476 17.57 27.80 31.21
C GLN A 476 16.42 28.81 31.12
N HIS A 477 15.19 28.34 30.86
CA HIS A 477 13.99 29.19 30.75
C HIS A 477 13.20 29.33 32.06
N HIS A 478 13.75 28.85 33.18
CA HIS A 478 13.13 28.92 34.52
C HIS A 478 11.70 28.33 34.57
N ILE A 479 11.51 27.17 33.94
CA ILE A 479 10.24 26.45 33.91
C ILE A 479 10.17 25.49 35.10
N ASP A 480 9.26 25.76 36.04
CA ASP A 480 9.07 24.94 37.23
C ASP A 480 8.64 23.49 36.92
N VAL A 481 8.98 22.55 37.80
CA VAL A 481 8.72 21.11 37.65
C VAL A 481 7.23 20.77 37.53
N ASP A 482 6.34 21.59 38.08
CA ASP A 482 4.88 21.42 37.96
C ASP A 482 4.31 21.96 36.64
N ARG A 483 5.15 22.59 35.80
CA ARG A 483 4.78 23.25 34.54
C ARG A 483 5.27 22.52 33.30
N TYR A 484 5.87 21.35 33.44
CA TYR A 484 6.20 20.51 32.31
C TYR A 484 5.95 19.02 32.59
N ALA A 485 5.88 18.24 31.52
CA ALA A 485 5.87 16.80 31.56
C ALA A 485 6.73 16.26 30.41
N VAL A 486 7.54 15.24 30.69
CA VAL A 486 8.45 14.65 29.71
C VAL A 486 8.17 13.15 29.59
N GLN A 487 8.06 12.69 28.36
CA GLN A 487 7.95 11.30 27.96
C GLN A 487 9.07 10.99 26.96
N THR A 488 9.17 9.72 26.54
CA THR A 488 10.22 9.27 25.62
C THR A 488 10.28 10.06 24.32
N ASN A 489 9.12 10.39 23.73
CA ASN A 489 9.03 11.03 22.41
C ASN A 489 8.39 12.42 22.45
N ASN A 490 7.98 12.92 23.61
CA ASN A 490 7.43 14.26 23.72
C ASN A 490 7.74 14.92 25.06
N ALA A 491 7.81 16.25 25.05
CA ALA A 491 7.87 17.07 26.23
C ALA A 491 6.87 18.22 26.08
N SER A 492 5.99 18.39 27.05
CA SER A 492 5.02 19.48 27.08
C SER A 492 5.36 20.46 28.17
N PHE A 493 5.18 21.77 27.94
CA PHE A 493 5.48 22.77 28.96
C PHE A 493 4.61 24.02 28.88
N LEU A 494 4.58 24.76 29.99
CA LEU A 494 3.80 25.97 30.17
C LEU A 494 4.70 27.13 30.57
N LEU A 495 4.53 28.26 29.89
CA LEU A 495 5.12 29.52 30.34
C LEU A 495 4.28 30.15 31.46
N PRO A 496 4.87 30.99 32.33
CA PRO A 496 4.15 31.68 33.40
C PRO A 496 2.90 32.43 32.92
N ILE A 497 3.02 33.12 31.77
CA ILE A 497 1.92 33.85 31.14
C ILE A 497 0.71 32.96 30.82
N PHE A 498 0.91 31.68 30.47
CA PHE A 498 -0.20 30.79 30.10
C PHE A 498 -1.10 30.46 31.30
N ARG A 499 -0.52 30.43 32.51
CA ARG A 499 -1.24 30.24 33.77
C ARG A 499 -2.03 31.48 34.17
N GLU A 500 -1.45 32.67 34.00
CA GLU A 500 -2.15 33.93 34.27
C GLU A 500 -3.42 34.05 33.40
N LEU A 501 -3.33 33.65 32.13
CA LEU A 501 -4.49 33.67 31.22
C LEU A 501 -5.57 32.63 31.59
N GLU A 502 -5.23 31.57 32.31
CA GLU A 502 -6.21 30.58 32.81
C GLU A 502 -7.22 31.23 33.77
N GLU A 503 -6.78 32.18 34.60
CA GLU A 503 -7.67 32.93 35.51
C GLU A 503 -8.71 33.76 34.74
N LYS A 504 -8.35 34.20 33.52
CA LYS A 504 -9.18 35.08 32.69
C LYS A 504 -10.13 34.32 31.76
N TYR A 505 -9.64 33.27 31.10
CA TYR A 505 -10.40 32.53 30.09
C TYR A 505 -11.01 31.23 30.62
N GLY A 506 -10.72 30.88 31.88
CA GLY A 506 -11.27 29.73 32.57
C GLY A 506 -10.59 28.41 32.19
N PRO A 507 -10.98 27.31 32.87
CA PRO A 507 -10.36 26.01 32.66
C PRO A 507 -10.73 25.41 31.30
N THR A 508 -9.93 24.44 30.86
CA THR A 508 -10.23 23.66 29.67
C THR A 508 -11.52 22.84 29.84
N ARG A 509 -12.31 22.73 28.76
CA ARG A 509 -13.55 21.93 28.70
C ARG A 509 -13.29 20.42 28.66
N ILE A 510 -12.06 20.05 28.29
CA ILE A 510 -11.56 18.67 28.28
C ILE A 510 -10.23 18.70 29.00
N LYS A 511 -10.09 17.92 30.08
CA LYS A 511 -8.79 17.71 30.70
C LYS A 511 -7.86 17.10 29.65
N TRP A 512 -6.87 17.85 29.23
CA TRP A 512 -5.80 17.37 28.39
C TRP A 512 -4.56 17.01 29.22
N TRP A 513 -3.78 16.08 28.67
CA TRP A 513 -2.53 15.55 29.18
C TRP A 513 -1.80 16.50 30.13
N TRP A 514 -1.70 16.06 31.40
CA TRP A 514 -0.99 16.62 32.56
C TRP A 514 -1.23 18.11 32.95
N HIS A 515 -1.70 18.96 32.04
CA HIS A 515 -1.81 20.41 32.22
C HIS A 515 -3.18 20.96 31.74
N ASN A 516 -3.95 21.51 32.67
CA ASN A 516 -5.13 22.32 32.36
C ASN A 516 -4.66 23.76 32.11
N SER A 517 -4.43 24.19 30.87
CA SER A 517 -3.88 25.54 30.55
C SER A 517 -4.53 26.14 29.31
N THR A 518 -4.48 27.48 29.20
CA THR A 518 -4.94 28.24 28.03
C THR A 518 -4.09 27.91 26.80
N PHE A 519 -2.77 27.92 26.95
CA PHE A 519 -1.82 27.53 25.90
C PHE A 519 -0.85 26.48 26.42
N THR A 520 -0.32 25.66 25.51
CA THR A 520 0.68 24.62 25.81
C THR A 520 1.68 24.52 24.66
N TYR A 521 2.96 24.40 25.00
CA TYR A 521 4.00 24.02 24.06
C TYR A 521 4.25 22.52 24.08
N TRP A 522 4.67 21.99 22.93
CA TRP A 522 5.06 20.60 22.73
C TRP A 522 6.35 20.53 21.93
N PHE A 523 7.36 19.86 22.48
CA PHE A 523 8.46 19.31 21.72
C PHE A 523 8.15 17.84 21.42
N ASP A 524 8.13 17.46 20.15
CA ASP A 524 7.89 16.09 19.72
C ASP A 524 9.09 15.55 18.92
N ARG A 525 9.51 14.32 19.20
CA ARG A 525 10.37 13.52 18.30
C ARG A 525 9.47 12.81 17.30
N LEU A 526 9.55 13.22 16.05
CA LEU A 526 8.80 12.65 14.94
C LEU A 526 9.39 11.31 14.46
N LYS A 527 8.59 10.52 13.73
CA LYS A 527 9.01 9.19 13.21
C LYS A 527 10.10 9.26 12.13
N ASP A 528 10.33 10.45 11.56
CA ASP A 528 11.36 10.76 10.57
C ASP A 528 12.56 11.49 11.18
N ASP A 529 12.74 11.41 12.50
CA ASP A 529 13.83 11.99 13.29
C ASP A 529 13.85 13.52 13.40
N ARG A 530 12.78 14.21 12.99
CA ARG A 530 12.62 15.64 13.25
C ARG A 530 12.25 15.94 14.70
N LEU A 531 12.84 16.98 15.27
CA LEU A 531 12.34 17.66 16.47
C LEU A 531 11.32 18.71 16.03
N LYS A 532 10.10 18.65 16.56
CA LYS A 532 9.00 19.59 16.24
C LYS A 532 8.61 20.39 17.47
N LEU A 533 8.55 21.72 17.33
CA LEU A 533 7.94 22.60 18.33
C LEU A 533 6.55 23.01 17.86
N THR A 534 5.56 22.81 18.73
CA THR A 534 4.16 23.20 18.50
C THR A 534 3.66 24.10 19.63
N LEU A 535 3.02 25.22 19.31
CA LEU A 535 2.23 26.03 20.25
C LEU A 535 0.74 25.82 19.97
N GLU A 536 -0.01 25.37 20.97
CA GLU A 536 -1.45 25.14 20.84
C GLU A 536 -2.25 25.96 21.85
N LEU A 537 -3.34 26.57 21.36
CA LEU A 537 -4.44 27.06 22.19
C LEU A 537 -5.32 25.87 22.59
N GLY A 538 -5.41 25.67 23.89
CA GLY A 538 -6.05 24.52 24.51
C GLY A 538 -7.57 24.44 24.28
N PRO A 539 -8.19 23.32 24.70
CA PRO A 539 -9.61 23.05 24.54
C PRO A 539 -10.43 23.86 25.53
N LEU A 540 -10.37 25.19 25.45
CA LEU A 540 -11.23 26.08 26.22
C LEU A 540 -12.71 25.86 25.86
N GLN A 541 -13.59 26.36 26.71
CA GLN A 541 -15.01 26.49 26.35
C GLN A 541 -15.13 27.19 24.98
N PRO A 542 -15.99 26.74 24.06
CA PRO A 542 -16.02 27.23 22.68
C PRO A 542 -16.02 28.76 22.57
N GLN A 543 -16.82 29.42 23.41
CA GLN A 543 -16.93 30.88 23.44
C GLN A 543 -15.62 31.57 23.87
N GLN A 544 -14.94 31.03 24.87
CA GLN A 544 -13.67 31.56 25.39
C GLN A 544 -12.55 31.36 24.37
N ARG A 545 -12.50 30.18 23.73
CA ARG A 545 -11.54 29.88 22.66
C ARG A 545 -11.67 30.87 21.49
N LEU A 546 -12.91 31.10 21.03
CA LEU A 546 -13.18 32.06 19.96
C LEU A 546 -12.84 33.49 20.38
N THR A 547 -13.11 33.87 21.62
CA THR A 547 -12.70 35.18 22.15
C THR A 547 -11.19 35.37 22.10
N VAL A 548 -10.41 34.34 22.43
CA VAL A 548 -8.94 34.39 22.32
C VAL A 548 -8.49 34.52 20.86
N ILE A 549 -9.09 33.73 19.96
CA ILE A 549 -8.80 33.80 18.51
C ILE A 549 -9.09 35.21 17.97
N GLU A 550 -10.28 35.77 18.24
CA GLU A 550 -10.66 37.11 17.79
C GLU A 550 -9.71 38.19 18.30
N LYS A 551 -9.22 38.06 19.54
CA LYS A 551 -8.24 39.00 20.09
C LYS A 551 -6.87 38.86 19.43
N LEU A 552 -6.42 37.64 19.14
CA LEU A 552 -5.16 37.41 18.45
C LEU A 552 -5.23 37.88 16.98
N GLU A 553 -6.37 37.71 16.31
CA GLU A 553 -6.58 38.25 14.95
C GLU A 553 -6.47 39.78 14.91
N LYS A 554 -6.96 40.48 15.94
CA LYS A 554 -6.80 41.94 16.06
C LYS A 554 -5.33 42.39 16.17
N HIS A 555 -4.44 41.49 16.58
CA HIS A 555 -3.00 41.72 16.65
C HIS A 555 -2.25 41.14 15.43
N GLY A 556 -2.98 40.67 14.40
CA GLY A 556 -2.41 40.21 13.14
C GLY A 556 -2.13 38.71 13.06
N VAL A 557 -2.53 37.91 14.05
CA VAL A 557 -2.38 36.44 13.99
C VAL A 557 -3.41 35.85 13.02
N ALA A 558 -2.92 35.16 11.99
CA ALA A 558 -3.79 34.51 11.02
C ALA A 558 -4.25 33.12 11.52
N PHE A 559 -5.52 32.79 11.29
CA PHE A 559 -6.10 31.48 11.61
C PHE A 559 -6.82 30.89 10.41
N GLN A 560 -6.75 29.56 10.27
CA GLN A 560 -7.55 28.83 9.29
C GLN A 560 -9.03 28.80 9.70
N GLU A 561 -9.95 28.75 8.74
CA GLU A 561 -11.40 28.74 9.02
C GLU A 561 -11.83 27.57 9.91
N ARG A 562 -11.22 26.39 9.76
CA ARG A 562 -11.47 25.24 10.65
C ARG A 562 -11.16 25.55 12.12
N SER A 563 -10.16 26.39 12.39
CA SER A 563 -9.79 26.80 13.75
C SER A 563 -10.87 27.66 14.40
N LYS A 564 -11.78 28.27 13.64
CA LYS A 564 -12.90 29.09 14.11
C LYS A 564 -14.19 28.30 14.37
N GLN A 565 -14.20 27.00 14.09
CA GLN A 565 -15.36 26.16 14.37
C GLN A 565 -15.51 25.88 15.86
N GLN A 566 -16.72 25.93 16.40
CA GLN A 566 -16.97 25.64 17.83
C GLN A 566 -16.57 24.19 18.22
N SER A 567 -16.68 23.27 17.26
CA SER A 567 -16.30 21.85 17.38
C SER A 567 -14.79 21.63 17.48
N ALA A 568 -13.96 22.56 17.00
CA ALA A 568 -12.52 22.38 17.02
C ALA A 568 -12.04 22.24 18.47
N LYS A 569 -11.27 21.16 18.70
CA LYS A 569 -10.82 20.78 20.03
C LYS A 569 -9.68 21.68 20.50
N TYR A 570 -8.79 22.07 19.61
CA TYR A 570 -7.64 22.94 19.87
C TYR A 570 -7.31 23.73 18.62
N THR A 571 -6.46 24.75 18.75
CA THR A 571 -5.91 25.50 17.61
C THR A 571 -4.41 25.51 17.70
N ARG A 572 -3.73 25.12 16.62
CA ARG A 572 -2.28 25.30 16.50
C ARG A 572 -1.97 26.72 16.03
N LEU A 573 -1.11 27.41 16.77
CA LEU A 573 -0.67 28.78 16.46
C LEU A 573 0.70 28.77 15.79
N PHE A 574 1.57 27.89 16.26
CA PHE A 574 2.93 27.74 15.77
C PHE A 574 3.26 26.25 15.58
N SER A 575 4.04 25.95 14.55
CA SER A 575 4.50 24.61 14.22
C SER A 575 5.74 24.74 13.35
N GLN A 576 6.87 24.28 13.85
CA GLN A 576 8.10 24.19 13.07
C GLN A 576 8.89 22.96 13.50
N SER A 577 9.65 22.39 12.58
CA SER A 577 10.43 21.19 12.84
C SER A 577 11.79 21.26 12.16
N LYS A 578 12.76 20.50 12.68
CA LYS A 578 14.07 20.32 12.06
C LYS A 578 14.59 18.90 12.28
N VAL A 579 15.24 18.30 11.30
CA VAL A 579 15.92 17.00 11.47
C VAL A 579 17.06 17.12 12.49
N ILE A 580 17.10 16.19 13.45
CA ILE A 580 18.24 16.02 14.36
C ILE A 580 19.17 14.95 13.79
N ASN A 581 20.47 15.22 13.72
CA ASN A 581 21.47 14.28 13.19
C ASN A 581 21.76 13.15 14.16
N ASP A 582 21.97 13.47 15.43
CA ASP A 582 22.20 12.51 16.50
C ASP A 582 21.32 12.81 17.72
N TRP A 583 20.27 12.00 17.91
CA TRP A 583 19.40 12.12 19.08
C TRP A 583 20.12 11.76 20.38
N GLU A 584 21.25 11.05 20.35
CA GLU A 584 22.07 10.79 21.53
C GLU A 584 22.93 12.01 21.91
N ASP A 585 23.18 12.94 20.98
CA ASP A 585 23.82 14.22 21.28
C ASP A 585 22.83 15.17 21.95
N THR A 586 22.87 15.16 23.28
CA THR A 586 22.08 16.07 24.13
C THR A 586 22.32 17.54 23.79
N SER A 587 23.51 17.91 23.33
CA SER A 587 23.83 19.31 23.01
C SER A 587 23.16 19.74 21.71
N GLU A 588 23.17 18.88 20.68
CA GLU A 588 22.50 19.12 19.41
C GLU A 588 20.99 19.32 19.62
N VAL A 589 20.34 18.37 20.30
CA VAL A 589 18.89 18.44 20.56
C VAL A 589 18.53 19.69 21.36
N TYR A 590 19.32 20.04 22.39
CA TYR A 590 19.11 21.25 23.18
C TYR A 590 19.27 22.53 22.34
N GLN A 591 20.31 22.63 21.52
CA GLN A 591 20.52 23.80 20.65
C GLN A 591 19.37 23.97 19.67
N GLU A 592 18.85 22.87 19.13
CA GLU A 592 17.72 22.92 18.22
C GLU A 592 16.41 23.27 18.93
N MET A 593 16.22 22.84 20.19
CA MET A 593 15.12 23.32 21.04
C MET A 593 15.17 24.84 21.22
N GLU A 594 16.34 25.39 21.54
CA GLU A 594 16.56 26.85 21.65
C GLU A 594 16.27 27.56 20.33
N ARG A 595 16.72 27.00 19.20
CA ARG A 595 16.51 27.58 17.87
C ARG A 595 15.03 27.63 17.51
N LEU A 596 14.31 26.51 17.68
CA LEU A 596 12.87 26.43 17.38
C LEU A 596 12.06 27.34 18.32
N PHE A 597 12.41 27.38 19.61
CA PHE A 597 11.74 28.27 20.55
C PHE A 597 12.04 29.74 20.26
N GLY A 598 13.29 30.06 19.89
CA GLY A 598 13.75 31.40 19.52
C GLY A 598 13.31 31.87 18.13
N ASP A 599 12.59 31.05 17.35
CA ASP A 599 12.10 31.44 16.03
C ASP A 599 11.32 32.76 16.08
N ALA A 600 11.61 33.66 15.13
CA ALA A 600 11.07 35.02 15.14
C ALA A 600 9.53 35.05 15.13
N LYS A 601 8.89 34.10 14.42
CA LYS A 601 7.43 33.98 14.39
C LYS A 601 6.89 33.45 15.71
N ASN A 602 7.59 32.51 16.36
CA ASN A 602 7.20 32.03 17.68
C ASN A 602 7.31 33.14 18.75
N GLN A 603 8.41 33.89 18.75
CA GLN A 603 8.62 35.01 19.68
C GLN A 603 7.59 36.11 19.49
N TRP A 604 7.29 36.49 18.23
CA TRP A 604 6.23 37.43 17.91
C TRP A 604 4.83 36.95 18.38
N LEU A 605 4.55 35.64 18.27
CA LEU A 605 3.30 35.07 18.78
C LEU A 605 3.22 35.18 20.31
N LEU A 606 4.33 34.98 21.02
CA LEU A 606 4.39 35.17 22.47
C LEU A 606 4.09 36.62 22.86
N GLU A 607 4.66 37.60 22.16
CA GLU A 607 4.34 39.03 22.35
C GLU A 607 2.83 39.28 22.16
N CYS A 608 2.22 38.72 21.11
CA CYS A 608 0.78 38.83 20.88
C CYS A 608 -0.05 38.19 22.00
N ILE A 609 0.42 37.07 22.57
CA ILE A 609 -0.25 36.38 23.68
C ILE A 609 -0.13 37.20 24.98
N GLU A 610 0.99 37.89 25.21
CA GLU A 610 1.13 38.77 26.37
C GLU A 610 0.13 39.92 26.37
N LEU A 611 -0.25 40.42 25.20
CA LEU A 611 -1.31 41.44 25.04
C LEU A 611 -2.71 40.93 25.40
N LEU A 612 -2.88 39.62 25.64
CA LEU A 612 -4.14 39.04 26.09
C LEU A 612 -4.38 39.15 27.60
N ARG A 613 -3.36 39.55 28.38
CA ARG A 613 -3.44 39.76 29.84
C ARG A 613 -4.66 40.60 30.23
#